data_AF-A0A5C6D8Y6-F1
#
_entry.id   AF-A0A5C6D8Y6-F1
#
_cell.length_a   1.000
_cell.length_b   1.000
_cell.length_c   1.000
_cell.angle_alpha   90.00
_cell.angle_beta   90.00
_cell.angle_gamma   90.00
#
_symmetry.space_group_name_H-M   'P 1'
#
loop_
_entity.id
_entity.type
_entity.pdbx_description
1 polymer ?
#
loop_
_entity_poly.entity_id
_entity_poly.type
_entity_poly.pdbx_seq_one_letter_code
_entity_poly.pdbx_strand_id
1 'polypeptide(L)'
;MVRTMRVLKDHPRTKELVPSFVKLASWAMKYQRQDGLWAVYVKRPELMQDTAGSAGIAAALAIGFHQGWLSDAARKSAEQTLAGLMPHLTPDGFLSGVAQSNKGGSALQSGNYRVIYQMAMELMGQLVAALKV
;
A
#
# COMPACT_ATOMS: atom_id res chain seq x y z
N MET A 1 -0.87 -1.74 11.89
CA MET A 1 -0.11 -0.69 12.62
C MET A 1 -0.80 0.67 12.54
N VAL A 2 -0.77 1.38 11.40
CA VAL A 2 -1.29 2.76 11.27
C VAL A 2 -2.78 2.89 11.62
N ARG A 3 -3.62 1.93 11.21
CA ARG A 3 -5.04 1.87 11.60
C ARG A 3 -5.22 1.82 13.11
N THR A 4 -4.41 1.00 13.80
CA THR A 4 -4.45 0.86 15.26
C THR A 4 -4.03 2.15 15.94
N MET A 5 -2.93 2.75 15.48
CA MET A 5 -2.45 4.04 15.98
C MET A 5 -3.51 5.14 15.83
N ARG A 6 -4.20 5.19 14.67
CA ARG A 6 -5.28 6.14 14.41
C ARG A 6 -6.41 6.03 15.43
N VAL A 7 -6.79 4.80 15.81
CA VAL A 7 -7.85 4.55 16.79
C VAL A 7 -7.39 4.91 18.20
N LEU A 8 -6.14 4.59 18.54
CA LEU A 8 -5.56 4.86 19.86
C LEU A 8 -5.22 6.34 20.10
N LYS A 9 -5.17 7.17 19.04
CA LYS A 9 -4.95 8.62 19.11
C LYS A 9 -3.75 8.98 20.01
N ASP A 10 -3.98 9.69 21.10
CA ASP A 10 -2.96 10.24 22.01
C ASP A 10 -2.31 9.20 22.95
N HIS A 11 -2.66 7.92 22.84
CA HIS A 11 -2.04 6.86 23.62
C HIS A 11 -0.49 6.93 23.50
N PRO A 12 0.27 6.80 24.62
CA PRO A 12 1.74 6.95 24.60
C PRO A 12 2.44 6.12 23.52
N ARG A 13 2.04 4.84 23.37
CA ARG A 13 2.54 3.97 22.30
C ARG A 13 2.34 4.51 20.88
N THR A 14 1.29 5.28 20.61
CA THR A 14 1.13 5.90 19.28
C THR A 14 2.28 6.88 19.05
N LYS A 15 2.55 7.76 20.03
CA LYS A 15 3.64 8.75 19.94
C LYS A 15 5.01 8.08 19.77
N GLU A 16 5.23 6.96 20.46
CA GLU A 16 6.46 6.16 20.33
C GLU A 16 6.62 5.52 18.94
N LEU A 17 5.51 5.10 18.31
CA LEU A 17 5.54 4.40 17.02
C LEU A 17 5.56 5.35 15.80
N VAL A 18 5.08 6.59 15.94
CA VAL A 18 5.04 7.57 14.84
C VAL A 18 6.43 7.76 14.19
N PRO A 19 7.54 7.97 14.91
CA PRO A 19 8.86 8.12 14.28
C PRO A 19 9.28 6.91 13.43
N SER A 20 9.03 5.69 13.92
CA SER A 20 9.33 4.47 13.17
C SER A 20 8.45 4.34 11.92
N PHE A 21 7.16 4.70 12.03
CA PHE A 21 6.26 4.74 10.89
C PHE A 21 6.71 5.76 9.84
N VAL A 22 7.07 6.99 10.23
CA VAL A 22 7.57 8.04 9.32
C VAL A 22 8.81 7.57 8.58
N LYS A 23 9.75 6.91 9.27
CA LYS A 23 10.95 6.33 8.65
C LYS A 23 10.60 5.25 7.64
N LEU A 24 9.66 4.35 7.96
CA LEU A 24 9.24 3.27 7.07
C LEU A 24 8.49 3.81 5.84
N ALA A 25 7.59 4.78 6.02
CA ALA A 25 6.86 5.44 4.95
C ALA A 25 7.83 6.14 3.98
N SER A 26 8.78 6.91 4.52
CA SER A 26 9.82 7.58 3.73
C SER A 26 10.71 6.59 2.99
N TRP A 27 11.02 5.44 3.59
CA TRP A 27 11.77 4.38 2.92
C TRP A 27 10.96 3.75 1.79
N ALA A 28 9.68 3.42 2.02
CA ALA A 28 8.82 2.78 1.02
C ALA A 28 8.59 3.69 -0.20
N MET A 29 8.32 4.98 0.01
CA MET A 29 8.10 5.94 -1.09
C MET A 29 9.28 6.05 -2.06
N LYS A 30 10.52 5.80 -1.62
CA LYS A 30 11.70 5.79 -2.50
C LYS A 30 11.69 4.69 -3.56
N TYR A 31 10.87 3.65 -3.36
CA TYR A 31 10.76 2.50 -4.24
C TYR A 31 9.43 2.45 -4.98
N GLN A 32 8.60 3.50 -4.88
CA GLN A 32 7.42 3.60 -5.73
C GLN A 32 7.85 3.73 -7.18
N ARG A 33 7.27 2.90 -8.05
CA ARG A 33 7.55 2.90 -9.48
C ARG A 33 6.80 4.02 -10.20
N GLN A 34 7.15 4.27 -11.45
CA GLN A 34 6.50 5.28 -12.31
C GLN A 34 5.01 5.03 -12.54
N ASP A 35 4.59 3.76 -12.50
CA ASP A 35 3.19 3.34 -12.57
C ASP A 35 2.43 3.55 -11.24
N GLY A 36 3.08 4.10 -10.23
CA GLY A 36 2.50 4.36 -8.90
C GLY A 36 2.48 3.13 -7.99
N LEU A 37 2.95 1.96 -8.43
CA LEU A 37 2.88 0.71 -7.68
C LEU A 37 4.24 0.29 -7.08
N TRP A 38 4.23 -0.75 -6.26
CA TRP A 38 5.43 -1.41 -5.75
C TRP A 38 5.56 -2.82 -6.33
N ALA A 39 6.80 -3.19 -6.69
CA ALA A 39 7.16 -4.56 -7.00
C ALA A 39 6.89 -5.49 -5.79
N VAL A 40 6.54 -6.74 -6.07
CA VAL A 40 6.34 -7.79 -5.03
C VAL A 40 7.52 -7.88 -4.06
N TYR A 41 8.73 -7.63 -4.55
CA TYR A 41 9.89 -7.33 -3.73
C TYR A 41 10.29 -5.87 -3.96
N VAL A 42 10.07 -5.03 -2.95
CA VAL A 42 10.23 -3.57 -3.01
C VAL A 42 11.59 -3.11 -3.57
N LYS A 43 12.67 -3.84 -3.29
CA LYS A 43 14.03 -3.52 -3.78
C LYS A 43 14.36 -4.10 -5.17
N ARG A 44 13.42 -4.77 -5.82
CA ARG A 44 13.58 -5.43 -7.12
C ARG A 44 12.53 -4.87 -8.08
N PRO A 45 12.63 -3.59 -8.48
CA PRO A 45 11.61 -2.90 -9.26
C PRO A 45 11.37 -3.53 -10.63
N GLU A 46 12.31 -4.33 -11.14
CA GLU A 46 12.19 -5.08 -12.37
C GLU A 46 11.22 -6.26 -12.28
N LEU A 47 10.89 -6.71 -11.07
CA LEU A 47 9.86 -7.73 -10.88
C LEU A 47 8.46 -7.13 -10.97
N MET A 48 7.49 -7.98 -11.29
CA MET A 48 6.08 -7.60 -11.39
C MET A 48 5.56 -7.02 -10.07
N GLN A 49 4.65 -6.05 -10.18
CA GLN A 49 3.97 -5.43 -9.05
C GLN A 49 3.18 -6.43 -8.22
N ASP A 50 2.92 -6.04 -6.97
CA ASP A 50 1.87 -6.63 -6.14
C ASP A 50 0.83 -5.55 -5.81
N THR A 51 -0.38 -5.68 -6.36
CA THR A 51 -1.45 -4.69 -6.16
C THR A 51 -1.95 -4.68 -4.72
N ALA A 52 -1.93 -5.81 -4.00
CA ALA A 52 -2.34 -5.86 -2.60
C ALA A 52 -1.34 -5.13 -1.70
N GLY A 53 -0.04 -5.43 -1.83
CA GLY A 53 1.02 -4.73 -1.13
C GLY A 53 1.02 -3.23 -1.44
N SER A 54 0.84 -2.87 -2.71
CA SER A 54 0.76 -1.47 -3.14
C SER A 54 -0.42 -0.74 -2.49
N ALA A 55 -1.62 -1.33 -2.51
CA ALA A 55 -2.81 -0.77 -1.87
C ALA A 55 -2.61 -0.60 -0.36
N GLY A 56 -1.99 -1.57 0.32
CA GLY A 56 -1.72 -1.50 1.75
C GLY A 56 -0.71 -0.40 2.13
N ILE A 57 0.37 -0.25 1.36
CA ILE A 57 1.35 0.84 1.54
C ILE A 57 0.65 2.18 1.35
N ALA A 58 -0.04 2.37 0.23
CA ALA A 58 -0.72 3.63 -0.07
C ALA A 58 -1.81 3.98 0.96
N ALA A 59 -2.59 3.01 1.42
CA ALA A 59 -3.58 3.24 2.48
C ALA A 59 -2.90 3.74 3.78
N ALA A 60 -1.75 3.16 4.14
CA ALA A 60 -0.97 3.63 5.28
C ALA A 60 -0.44 5.07 5.07
N LEU A 61 0.03 5.40 3.87
CA LEU A 61 0.50 6.75 3.52
C LEU A 61 -0.62 7.79 3.61
N ALA A 62 -1.79 7.51 3.01
CA ALA A 62 -2.95 8.37 3.07
C ALA A 62 -3.41 8.58 4.52
N ILE A 63 -3.57 7.51 5.30
CA ILE A 63 -3.94 7.62 6.72
C ILE A 63 -2.90 8.45 7.49
N GLY A 64 -1.61 8.21 7.27
CA GLY A 64 -0.54 8.96 7.93
C GLY A 64 -0.57 10.45 7.61
N PHE A 65 -0.90 10.83 6.38
CA PHE A 65 -1.13 12.22 6.00
C PHE A 65 -2.31 12.84 6.76
N HIS A 66 -3.48 12.19 6.78
CA HIS A 66 -4.66 12.72 7.48
C HIS A 66 -4.49 12.82 9.01
N GLN A 67 -3.62 11.99 9.60
CA GLN A 67 -3.28 12.09 11.02
C GLN A 67 -2.24 13.19 11.32
N GLY A 68 -1.73 13.89 10.31
CA GLY A 68 -0.67 14.88 10.46
C GLY A 68 0.71 14.29 10.75
N TRP A 69 0.90 12.98 10.52
CA TRP A 69 2.19 12.29 10.75
C TRP A 69 3.10 12.35 9.52
N LEU A 70 2.54 12.48 8.33
CA LEU A 70 3.27 12.53 7.06
C LEU A 70 2.94 13.82 6.29
N SER A 71 3.87 14.25 5.45
CA SER A 71 3.70 15.43 4.59
C SER A 71 2.84 15.14 3.36
N ASP A 72 2.53 16.19 2.60
CA ASP A 72 1.79 16.13 1.32
C ASP A 72 2.41 15.18 0.27
N ALA A 73 3.73 14.91 0.36
CA ALA A 73 4.38 13.92 -0.49
C ALA A 73 3.76 12.51 -0.33
N ALA A 74 3.35 12.14 0.90
CA ALA A 74 2.70 10.86 1.15
C ALA A 74 1.30 10.79 0.53
N ARG A 75 0.56 11.90 0.55
CA ARG A 75 -0.75 12.01 -0.12
C ARG A 75 -0.59 11.81 -1.63
N LYS A 76 0.34 12.53 -2.27
CA LYS A 76 0.60 12.41 -3.72
C LYS A 76 1.01 10.99 -4.11
N SER A 77 1.88 10.36 -3.31
CA SER A 77 2.25 8.96 -3.51
C SER A 77 1.03 8.02 -3.42
N ALA A 78 0.13 8.24 -2.47
CA ALA A 78 -1.10 7.47 -2.33
C ALA A 78 -2.08 7.69 -3.51
N GLU A 79 -2.24 8.92 -3.99
CA GLU A 79 -3.06 9.26 -5.16
C GLU A 79 -2.51 8.61 -6.44
N GLN A 80 -1.19 8.65 -6.65
CA GLN A 80 -0.52 7.96 -7.75
C GLN A 80 -0.75 6.45 -7.69
N THR A 81 -0.72 5.86 -6.49
CA THR A 81 -1.01 4.43 -6.32
C THR A 81 -2.46 4.12 -6.67
N LEU A 82 -3.42 4.95 -6.25
CA LEU A 82 -4.82 4.75 -6.61
C LEU A 82 -4.99 4.76 -8.13
N ALA A 83 -4.37 5.72 -8.82
CA ALA A 83 -4.37 5.77 -10.29
C ALA A 83 -3.75 4.50 -10.91
N GLY A 84 -2.64 4.02 -10.35
CA GLY A 84 -1.97 2.78 -10.78
C GLY A 84 -2.78 1.51 -10.51
N LEU A 85 -3.67 1.50 -9.51
CA LEU A 85 -4.55 0.37 -9.20
C LEU A 85 -5.80 0.32 -10.09
N MET A 86 -6.26 1.45 -10.65
CA MET A 86 -7.48 1.49 -11.46
C MET A 86 -7.47 0.52 -12.65
N PRO A 87 -6.37 0.36 -13.43
CA PRO A 87 -6.31 -0.63 -14.51
C PRO A 87 -6.39 -2.08 -14.06
N HIS A 88 -6.22 -2.36 -12.76
CA HIS A 88 -6.27 -3.71 -12.19
C HIS A 88 -7.65 -4.08 -11.63
N LEU A 89 -8.61 -3.15 -11.62
CA LEU A 89 -10.00 -3.44 -11.28
C LEU A 89 -10.69 -4.13 -12.46
N THR A 90 -11.29 -5.27 -12.18
CA THR A 90 -12.16 -5.96 -13.14
C THR A 90 -13.51 -5.25 -13.23
N PRO A 91 -14.30 -5.47 -14.30
CA PRO A 91 -15.62 -4.83 -14.47
C PRO A 91 -16.62 -5.13 -13.34
N ASP A 92 -16.47 -6.27 -12.67
CA ASP A 92 -17.26 -6.71 -11.51
C ASP A 92 -16.68 -6.24 -10.16
N GLY A 93 -15.65 -5.39 -10.18
CA GLY A 93 -15.12 -4.70 -9.01
C GLY A 93 -14.04 -5.46 -8.24
N PHE A 94 -13.53 -6.58 -8.76
CA PHE A 94 -12.45 -7.32 -8.13
C PHE A 94 -11.08 -6.73 -8.46
N LEU A 95 -10.20 -6.67 -7.45
CA LEU A 95 -8.82 -6.25 -7.67
C LEU A 95 -7.95 -7.45 -8.07
N SER A 96 -7.44 -7.40 -9.30
CA SER A 96 -6.48 -8.36 -9.86
C SER A 96 -5.03 -7.90 -9.64
N GLY A 97 -4.04 -8.63 -10.20
CA GLY A 97 -2.63 -8.22 -10.15
C GLY A 97 -1.94 -8.51 -8.81
N VAL A 98 -2.55 -9.33 -7.95
CA VAL A 98 -2.04 -9.66 -6.62
C VAL A 98 -1.01 -10.78 -6.71
N ALA A 99 0.12 -10.64 -6.04
CA ALA A 99 1.08 -11.74 -5.91
C ALA A 99 0.46 -12.88 -5.08
N GLN A 100 0.65 -14.13 -5.51
CA GLN A 100 0.07 -15.29 -4.83
C GLN A 100 0.67 -15.46 -3.43
N SER A 101 0.03 -16.26 -2.58
CA SER A 101 0.62 -16.64 -1.29
C SER A 101 2.05 -17.19 -1.45
N ASN A 102 2.99 -16.64 -0.67
CA ASN A 102 4.39 -17.05 -0.67
C ASN A 102 4.65 -18.41 0.03
N LYS A 103 3.63 -19.03 0.64
CA LYS A 103 3.73 -20.34 1.29
C LYS A 103 4.13 -21.46 0.30
N GLY A 104 3.83 -21.28 -0.98
CA GLY A 104 4.25 -22.19 -2.06
C GLY A 104 5.67 -21.94 -2.59
N GLY A 105 6.45 -21.05 -1.95
CA GLY A 105 7.82 -20.73 -2.33
C GLY A 105 7.97 -19.41 -3.09
N SER A 106 9.22 -18.97 -3.25
CA SER A 106 9.58 -17.68 -3.87
C SER A 106 9.29 -17.62 -5.38
N ALA A 107 9.20 -18.77 -6.06
CA ALA A 107 8.86 -18.82 -7.49
C ALA A 107 7.49 -18.17 -7.79
N LEU A 108 6.53 -18.29 -6.87
CA LEU A 108 5.21 -17.65 -6.98
C LEU A 108 5.25 -16.13 -6.80
N GLN A 109 6.32 -15.60 -6.18
CA GLN A 109 6.53 -14.16 -6.05
C GLN A 109 7.28 -13.62 -7.26
N SER A 110 8.41 -14.25 -7.60
CA SER A 110 9.31 -13.81 -8.67
C SER A 110 8.73 -14.04 -10.07
N GLY A 111 7.79 -14.95 -10.24
CA GLY A 111 7.10 -15.21 -11.50
C GLY A 111 6.08 -14.13 -11.86
N ASN A 112 5.47 -14.28 -13.04
CA ASN A 112 4.44 -13.39 -13.56
C ASN A 112 3.00 -13.84 -13.19
N TYR A 113 2.85 -14.93 -12.45
CA TYR A 113 1.54 -15.41 -12.01
C TYR A 113 0.91 -14.43 -11.02
N ARG A 114 -0.29 -13.93 -11.33
CA ARG A 114 -1.05 -12.99 -10.50
C ARG A 114 -2.49 -13.45 -10.38
N VAL A 115 -3.09 -13.15 -9.24
CA VAL A 115 -4.44 -13.61 -8.90
C VAL A 115 -5.36 -12.44 -8.56
N ILE A 116 -6.65 -12.74 -8.53
CA ILE A 116 -7.64 -11.92 -7.84
C ILE A 116 -7.62 -12.30 -6.37
N TYR A 117 -7.60 -11.32 -5.48
CA TYR A 117 -7.60 -11.60 -4.04
C TYR A 117 -8.47 -10.63 -3.24
N GLN A 118 -9.39 -11.19 -2.45
CA GLN A 118 -10.43 -10.44 -1.73
C GLN A 118 -9.84 -9.43 -0.73
N MET A 119 -8.75 -9.78 -0.03
CA MET A 119 -8.11 -8.85 0.90
C MET A 119 -7.52 -7.61 0.22
N ALA A 120 -7.12 -7.73 -1.06
CA ALA A 120 -6.58 -6.59 -1.81
C ALA A 120 -7.64 -5.50 -2.00
N MET A 121 -8.91 -5.88 -2.17
CA MET A 121 -10.01 -4.93 -2.26
C MET A 121 -10.28 -4.20 -0.94
N GLU A 122 -10.14 -4.86 0.21
CA GLU A 122 -10.26 -4.19 1.51
C GLU A 122 -9.22 -3.08 1.63
N LEU A 123 -7.98 -3.37 1.23
CA LEU A 123 -6.87 -2.41 1.28
C LEU A 123 -7.09 -1.24 0.32
N MET A 124 -7.55 -1.53 -0.91
CA MET A 124 -7.91 -0.47 -1.87
C MET A 124 -9.10 0.37 -1.36
N GLY A 125 -10.10 -0.26 -0.76
CA GLY A 125 -11.23 0.44 -0.13
C GLY A 125 -10.78 1.37 0.99
N GLN A 126 -9.80 0.96 1.80
CA GLN A 126 -9.19 1.82 2.81
C GLN A 126 -8.40 2.98 2.23
N LEU A 127 -7.67 2.76 1.14
CA LEU A 127 -6.98 3.82 0.41
C LEU A 127 -7.99 4.85 -0.11
N VAL A 128 -9.04 4.40 -0.81
CA VAL A 128 -10.10 5.28 -1.33
C VAL A 128 -10.78 6.03 -0.19
N ALA A 129 -11.11 5.34 0.91
CA ALA A 129 -11.73 5.97 2.06
C ALA A 129 -10.81 7.03 2.68
N ALA A 130 -9.52 6.71 2.86
CA ALA A 130 -8.56 7.64 3.44
C ALA A 130 -8.40 8.90 2.58
N LEU A 131 -8.26 8.77 1.26
CA LEU A 131 -8.06 9.92 0.34
C LEU A 131 -9.28 10.85 0.21
N LYS A 132 -10.46 10.44 0.69
CA LYS A 132 -11.70 11.25 0.62
C LYS A 132 -11.94 12.13 1.86
N VAL A 133 -11.20 11.94 2.95
CA VAL A 133 -11.47 12.60 4.26
C VAL A 133 -10.60 13.81 4.48
#